data_AF-A0A9D6VUM6-F1
#
_entry.id   AF-A0A9D6VUM6-F1
#
_cell.length_a   1.000
_cell.length_b   1.000
_cell.length_c   1.000
_cell.angle_alpha   90.00
_cell.angle_beta   90.00
_cell.angle_gamma   90.00
#
_symmetry.space_group_name_H-M   'P 1'
#
loop_
_entity.id
_entity.type
_entity.pdbx_description
1 polymer ?
#
loop_
_entity_poly.entity_id
_entity_poly.type
_entity_poly.pdbx_seq_one_letter_code
_entity_poly.pdbx_strand_id
1 'polypeptide(L)'
;MNTVSLIVALAFAALFTYFLARMVWSIGRNLVHGRMFRRKLRERLAGIPLEQALVRSGTDPDDYLHARQIHNIAQEMRNCTDCQVTSECKEALNEGTPAEEFVFCPNYKALFKR
;
A
#
# COMPACT_ATOMS: atom_id res chain seq x y z
N MET A 1 15.81 50.65 -18.69
CA MET A 1 15.07 49.44 -19.14
C MET A 1 13.87 49.90 -19.94
N ASN A 2 13.64 49.35 -21.13
CA ASN A 2 12.43 49.68 -21.90
C ASN A 2 11.19 49.13 -21.17
N THR A 3 10.08 49.88 -21.23
CA THR A 3 8.78 49.49 -20.65
C THR A 3 8.35 48.11 -21.13
N VAL A 4 8.57 47.81 -22.42
CA VAL A 4 8.33 46.48 -23.01
C VAL A 4 9.10 45.38 -22.28
N SER A 5 10.39 45.58 -21.99
CA SER A 5 11.21 44.59 -21.29
C SER A 5 10.73 44.36 -19.86
N LEU A 6 10.24 45.40 -19.17
CA LEU A 6 9.68 45.29 -17.83
C LEU A 6 8.37 44.47 -17.83
N ILE A 7 7.49 44.73 -18.79
CA ILE A 7 6.23 43.99 -18.95
C ILE A 7 6.51 42.51 -19.22
N VAL A 8 7.46 42.21 -20.11
CA VAL A 8 7.86 40.84 -20.42
C VAL A 8 8.43 40.14 -19.19
N ALA A 9 9.32 40.80 -18.44
CA ALA A 9 9.90 40.23 -17.22
C ALA A 9 8.83 39.92 -16.16
N LEU A 10 7.86 40.82 -15.96
CA LEU A 10 6.74 40.59 -15.04
C LEU A 10 5.85 39.43 -15.48
N ALA A 11 5.56 39.31 -16.78
CA ALA A 11 4.79 38.19 -17.31
C ALA A 11 5.50 36.84 -17.08
N PHE A 12 6.81 36.79 -17.32
CA PHE A 12 7.61 35.59 -17.01
C PHE A 12 7.63 35.28 -15.51
N ALA A 13 7.80 36.28 -14.65
CA ALA A 13 7.78 36.09 -13.20
C ALA A 13 6.42 35.55 -12.72
N ALA A 14 5.32 36.06 -13.27
CA ALA A 14 3.96 35.59 -12.96
C ALA A 14 3.75 34.14 -13.41
N LEU A 15 4.15 33.80 -14.64
CA LEU A 15 4.06 32.43 -15.16
C LEU A 15 4.91 31.47 -14.32
N PHE A 16 6.14 31.85 -13.99
CA PHE A 16 7.04 31.02 -13.20
C PHE A 16 6.47 30.75 -11.80
N THR A 17 5.96 31.79 -11.14
CA THR A 17 5.28 31.66 -9.84
C THR A 17 4.07 30.74 -9.94
N TYR A 18 3.27 30.87 -10.99
CA TYR A 18 2.13 30.00 -11.24
C TYR A 18 2.55 28.53 -11.40
N PHE A 19 3.60 28.25 -12.17
CA PHE A 19 4.13 26.89 -12.35
C PHE A 19 4.62 26.29 -11.04
N LEU A 20 5.37 27.06 -10.24
CA LEU A 20 5.84 26.61 -8.93
C LEU A 20 4.67 26.27 -8.00
N ALA A 21 3.66 27.14 -7.92
CA ALA A 21 2.47 26.90 -7.11
C ALA A 21 1.74 25.62 -7.55
N ARG A 22 1.58 25.40 -8.86
CA ARG A 22 0.98 24.19 -9.42
C ARG A 22 1.79 22.94 -9.12
N MET A 23 3.12 23.02 -9.22
CA MET A 23 4.01 21.91 -8.92
C MET A 23 3.90 21.49 -7.46
N VAL A 24 4.02 22.44 -6.53
CA VAL A 24 3.88 22.19 -5.09
C VAL A 24 2.51 21.59 -4.76
N TRP A 25 1.45 22.15 -5.33
CA TRP A 25 0.09 21.62 -5.16
C TRP A 25 -0.04 20.18 -5.67
N SER A 26 0.50 19.87 -6.85
CA SER A 26 0.45 18.53 -7.44
C SER A 26 1.23 17.51 -6.61
N ILE A 27 2.43 17.88 -6.15
CA ILE A 27 3.25 17.03 -5.28
C ILE A 27 2.50 16.76 -3.96
N GLY A 28 1.97 17.81 -3.33
CA GLY A 28 1.20 17.69 -2.09
C GLY A 28 0.00 16.75 -2.24
N ARG A 29 -0.79 16.93 -3.32
CA ARG A 29 -1.91 16.05 -3.63
C ARG A 29 -1.48 14.59 -3.85
N ASN A 30 -0.41 14.36 -4.60
CA ASN A 30 0.08 13.00 -4.86
C ASN A 30 0.55 12.31 -3.57
N LEU A 31 1.20 13.04 -2.67
CA LEU A 31 1.60 12.52 -1.35
C LEU A 31 0.39 12.17 -0.48
N VAL A 32 -0.67 12.99 -0.50
CA VAL A 32 -1.92 12.70 0.22
C VAL A 32 -2.61 11.46 -0.37
N HIS A 33 -2.70 11.37 -1.70
CA HIS A 33 -3.28 10.21 -2.37
C HIS A 33 -2.50 8.92 -2.06
N GLY A 34 -1.16 8.97 -2.10
CA GLY A 34 -0.31 7.83 -1.75
C GLY A 34 -0.51 7.36 -0.31
N ARG A 35 -0.57 8.29 0.65
CA ARG A 35 -0.85 7.98 2.07
C ARG A 35 -2.24 7.37 2.25
N MET A 36 -3.26 7.96 1.64
CA MET A 36 -4.63 7.45 1.74
C MET A 36 -4.76 6.06 1.11
N PHE A 37 -4.08 5.82 -0.01
CA PHE A 37 -4.04 4.51 -0.66
C PHE A 37 -3.42 3.46 0.26
N ARG A 38 -2.26 3.73 0.85
CA ARG A 38 -1.61 2.79 1.79
C ARG A 38 -2.46 2.55 3.04
N ARG A 39 -3.12 3.59 3.58
CA ARG A 39 -4.04 3.43 4.71
C ARG A 39 -5.21 2.50 4.37
N LYS A 40 -5.86 2.70 3.23
CA LYS A 40 -6.94 1.81 2.75
C LYS A 40 -6.45 0.38 2.53
N LEU A 41 -5.22 0.20 2.06
CA LEU A 41 -4.64 -1.12 1.87
C LEU A 41 -4.42 -1.83 3.22
N ARG A 42 -3.92 -1.11 4.23
CA ARG A 42 -3.78 -1.61 5.60
C ARG A 42 -5.11 -1.96 6.25
N GLU A 43 -6.11 -1.09 6.11
CA GLU A 43 -7.49 -1.32 6.59
C GLU A 43 -8.08 -2.60 5.97
N ARG A 44 -7.87 -2.82 4.66
CA ARG A 44 -8.32 -4.04 3.99
C ARG A 44 -7.56 -5.29 4.48
N LEU A 45 -6.26 -5.19 4.71
CA LEU A 45 -5.46 -6.30 5.24
C LEU A 45 -5.93 -6.66 6.65
N ALA A 46 -6.21 -5.66 7.49
CA ALA A 46 -6.71 -5.87 8.84
C ALA A 46 -8.08 -6.57 8.91
N GLY A 47 -8.86 -6.48 7.82
CA GLY A 47 -10.18 -7.08 7.73
C GLY A 47 -10.20 -8.54 7.30
N ILE A 48 -9.05 -9.17 7.04
CA ILE A 48 -8.99 -10.54 6.48
C ILE A 48 -8.04 -11.45 7.28
N PRO A 49 -8.24 -12.79 7.25
CA PRO A 49 -7.41 -13.74 7.98
C PRO A 49 -5.92 -13.70 7.62
N LEU A 50 -5.56 -13.15 6.45
CA LEU A 50 -4.18 -13.01 6.01
C LEU A 50 -3.33 -12.22 7.00
N GLU A 51 -3.86 -11.18 7.66
CA GLU A 51 -3.11 -10.43 8.67
C GLU A 51 -2.66 -11.35 9.81
N GLN A 52 -3.58 -12.15 10.35
CA GLN A 52 -3.29 -13.06 11.46
C GLN A 52 -2.31 -14.15 11.03
N ALA A 53 -2.42 -14.65 9.80
CA ALA A 53 -1.48 -15.62 9.25
C ALA A 53 -0.07 -15.03 9.07
N LEU A 54 0.07 -13.77 8.66
CA LEU A 54 1.35 -13.07 8.58
C LEU A 54 1.97 -12.91 9.97
N VAL A 55 1.18 -12.46 10.95
CA VAL A 55 1.65 -12.36 12.34
C VAL A 55 2.09 -13.72 12.88
N ARG A 56 1.33 -14.79 12.58
CA ARG A 56 1.66 -16.17 12.98
C ARG A 56 2.96 -16.65 12.35
N SER A 57 3.29 -16.25 11.12
CA SER A 57 4.57 -16.58 10.47
C SER A 57 5.73 -15.69 10.92
N GLY A 58 5.49 -14.77 11.87
CA GLY A 58 6.49 -13.82 12.35
C GLY A 58 6.75 -12.66 11.38
N THR A 59 5.84 -12.41 10.44
CA THR A 59 5.89 -11.25 9.53
C THR A 59 5.01 -10.12 10.06
N ASP A 60 5.57 -8.93 10.24
CA ASP A 60 4.78 -7.74 10.57
C ASP A 60 3.91 -7.34 9.34
N PRO A 61 2.57 -7.23 9.49
CA PRO A 61 1.68 -6.76 8.44
C PRO A 61 2.09 -5.41 7.83
N ASP A 62 2.67 -4.49 8.62
CA ASP A 62 3.09 -3.19 8.11
C ASP A 62 4.34 -3.33 7.23
N ASP A 63 5.35 -4.09 7.68
CA ASP A 63 6.54 -4.41 6.88
C ASP A 63 6.16 -5.15 5.59
N TYR A 64 5.21 -6.08 5.66
CA TYR A 64 4.68 -6.78 4.50
C TYR A 64 4.12 -5.81 3.43
N LEU A 65 3.36 -4.79 3.85
CA LEU A 65 2.80 -3.79 2.94
C LEU A 65 3.85 -2.82 2.38
N HIS A 66 4.99 -2.66 3.07
CA HIS A 66 6.08 -1.77 2.66
C HIS A 66 7.11 -2.46 1.79
N ALA A 67 7.46 -3.71 2.10
CA ALA A 67 8.49 -4.49 1.40
C ALA A 67 8.01 -5.05 0.05
N ARG A 68 6.70 -5.22 -0.13
CA ARG A 68 6.16 -5.87 -1.33
C ARG A 68 5.62 -4.92 -2.37
N GLN A 69 5.67 -5.38 -3.61
CA GLN A 69 5.02 -4.71 -4.73
C GLN A 69 3.50 -4.77 -4.55
N ILE A 70 2.82 -3.65 -4.81
CA ILE A 70 1.36 -3.50 -4.65
C ILE A 70 0.58 -4.58 -5.42
N HIS A 71 1.07 -4.98 -6.60
CA HIS A 71 0.40 -6.00 -7.40
C HIS A 71 0.43 -7.39 -6.73
N ASN A 72 1.52 -7.73 -6.04
CA ASN A 72 1.65 -8.97 -5.27
C ASN A 72 0.74 -8.94 -4.05
N ILE A 73 0.76 -7.83 -3.30
CA ILE A 73 -0.14 -7.65 -2.15
C ILE A 73 -1.60 -7.81 -2.58
N ALA A 74 -2.00 -7.13 -3.66
CA ALA A 74 -3.36 -7.22 -4.17
C ALA A 74 -3.73 -8.64 -4.61
N GLN A 75 -2.80 -9.38 -5.22
CA GLN A 75 -3.02 -10.78 -5.60
C GLN A 75 -3.14 -11.67 -4.37
N GLU A 76 -2.25 -11.55 -3.39
CA GLU A 76 -2.24 -12.36 -2.16
C GLU A 76 -3.51 -12.08 -1.32
N MET A 77 -3.93 -10.82 -1.22
CA MET A 77 -5.20 -10.47 -0.57
C MET A 77 -6.40 -11.08 -1.30
N ARG A 78 -6.44 -11.06 -2.64
CA ARG A 78 -7.50 -11.75 -3.41
C ARG A 78 -7.49 -13.24 -3.17
N ASN A 79 -6.32 -13.89 -3.26
CA ASN A 79 -6.17 -15.31 -2.99
C ASN A 79 -6.71 -15.69 -1.59
N CYS A 80 -6.53 -14.82 -0.59
CA CYS A 80 -7.08 -15.04 0.75
C CYS A 80 -8.60 -14.86 0.79
N THR A 81 -9.12 -13.77 0.23
CA THR A 81 -10.56 -13.47 0.24
C THR A 81 -11.38 -14.49 -0.55
N ASP A 82 -10.82 -14.99 -1.65
CA ASP A 82 -11.47 -15.95 -2.54
C ASP A 82 -11.21 -17.41 -2.11
N CYS A 83 -10.55 -17.62 -0.96
CA CYS A 83 -10.14 -18.93 -0.47
C CYS A 83 -11.32 -19.78 0.00
N GLN A 84 -11.46 -20.99 -0.53
CA GLN A 84 -12.53 -21.92 -0.15
C GLN A 84 -12.31 -22.59 1.22
N VAL A 85 -11.05 -22.67 1.70
CA VAL A 85 -10.70 -23.29 2.99
C VAL A 85 -10.58 -22.25 4.12
N THR A 86 -11.35 -21.17 4.05
CA THR A 86 -11.29 -20.07 5.03
C THR A 86 -11.69 -20.53 6.45
N SER A 87 -12.59 -21.50 6.59
CA SER A 87 -12.98 -22.06 7.89
C SER A 87 -11.84 -22.83 8.55
N GLU A 88 -11.18 -23.72 7.81
CA GLU A 88 -10.02 -24.49 8.25
C GLU A 88 -8.86 -23.56 8.65
N CYS A 89 -8.62 -22.51 7.87
CA CYS A 89 -7.63 -21.48 8.21
C CYS A 89 -7.95 -20.79 9.54
N LYS A 90 -9.22 -20.40 9.76
CA LYS A 90 -9.63 -19.75 11.00
C LYS A 90 -9.51 -20.68 12.20
N GLU A 91 -9.85 -21.96 12.03
CA GLU A 91 -9.69 -22.98 13.06
C GLU A 91 -8.22 -23.14 13.45
N ALA A 92 -7.32 -23.34 12.47
CA ALA A 92 -5.88 -23.44 12.71
C ALA A 92 -5.29 -22.15 13.35
N LEU A 93 -5.80 -20.97 12.96
CA LEU A 93 -5.43 -19.71 13.60
C LEU A 93 -5.89 -19.68 15.07
N ASN A 94 -7.10 -20.12 15.38
CA ASN A 94 -7.64 -20.14 16.74
C ASN A 94 -6.94 -21.17 17.64
N GLU A 95 -6.57 -22.33 17.09
CA GLU A 95 -5.89 -23.41 17.80
C GLU A 95 -4.42 -23.13 18.08
N GLY A 96 -3.87 -22.04 17.53
CA GLY A 96 -2.46 -21.71 17.70
C GLY A 96 -1.53 -22.55 16.83
N THR A 97 -2.05 -23.21 15.78
CA THR A 97 -1.27 -24.01 14.84
C THR A 97 -0.10 -23.19 14.27
N PRO A 98 1.12 -23.77 14.22
CA PRO A 98 2.28 -23.12 13.61
C PRO A 98 2.04 -22.74 12.15
N ALA A 99 2.60 -21.62 11.69
CA ALA A 99 2.40 -21.15 10.32
C ALA A 99 2.97 -22.13 9.28
N GLU A 100 3.99 -22.91 9.66
CA GLU A 100 4.65 -23.91 8.82
C GLU A 100 3.67 -25.02 8.38
N GLU A 101 2.61 -25.26 9.15
CA GLU A 101 1.58 -26.26 8.89
C GLU A 101 0.44 -25.72 8.01
N PHE A 102 0.44 -24.42 7.66
CA PHE A 102 -0.57 -23.81 6.78
C PHE A 102 -0.36 -24.16 5.30
N VAL A 103 0.03 -25.38 4.98
CA VAL A 103 0.29 -25.83 3.60
C VAL A 103 -0.95 -25.77 2.71
N PHE A 104 -2.15 -25.75 3.31
CA PHE A 104 -3.44 -25.51 2.65
C PHE A 104 -3.64 -24.05 2.22
N CYS A 105 -2.88 -23.10 2.78
CA CYS A 105 -3.05 -21.67 2.52
C CYS A 105 -2.54 -21.33 1.10
N PRO A 106 -3.37 -20.69 0.26
CA PRO A 106 -2.95 -20.29 -1.09
C PRO A 106 -1.80 -19.27 -1.07
N ASN A 107 -1.59 -18.61 0.07
CA ASN A 107 -0.51 -17.66 0.29
C ASN A 107 0.66 -18.24 1.10
N TYR A 108 0.76 -19.57 1.28
CA TYR A 108 1.80 -20.18 2.12
C TYR A 108 3.21 -19.67 1.81
N LYS A 109 3.62 -19.66 0.53
CA LYS A 109 4.92 -19.14 0.10
C LYS A 109 5.10 -17.65 0.43
N ALA A 110 4.01 -16.90 0.35
CA ALA A 110 4.00 -15.49 0.69
C ALA A 110 4.11 -15.26 2.20
N LEU A 111 3.79 -16.21 3.09
CA LEU A 111 3.94 -16.00 4.54
C LEU A 111 5.40 -15.94 5.00
N PHE A 112 6.32 -16.55 4.26
CA PHE A 112 7.74 -16.68 4.67
C PHE A 112 8.70 -15.90 3.78
N LYS A 113 8.19 -15.16 2.80
CA LYS A 113 9.00 -14.35 1.90
C LYS A 113 9.37 -13.03 2.58
N ARG A 114 10.66 -12.84 2.83
CA ARG A 114 11.23 -11.60 3.39
C ARG A 114 11.64 -10.66 2.26
#